data_AF-A0A0G1N284-F1
#
_entry.id   AF-A0A0G1N284-F1
#
_cell.length_a   1.000
_cell.length_b   1.000
_cell.length_c   1.000
_cell.angle_alpha   90.00
_cell.angle_beta   90.00
_cell.angle_gamma   90.00
#
_symmetry.space_group_name_H-M   'P 1'
#
loop_
_entity.id
_entity.type
_entity.pdbx_description
1 polymer ?
#
loop_
_entity_poly.entity_id
_entity_poly.type
_entity_poly.pdbx_seq_one_letter_code
_entity_poly.pdbx_strand_id
1 'polypeptide(L)'
;MAQNIFFKDKRLYISSLGELITRIVFYSWYAVFSAATIVALVFTNVKPFFWAAVLATLFLLSRLIVVRKANRSISELSRRESINVADCATPSAYRIISASFRRAQITKEDPHLVLLFNLLKRRDVRNILTRLDVSYADFLAKLREKLDANKHDLNLNELRAEFESVAVSAFANGVKTFEKFVEPRNLFVAAVFSGKSAVTNLLNIFEINPSDIGEMVVAPYVVFG
;
A
#
# COMPACT_ATOMS: atom_id res chain seq x y z
N MET A 1 11.02 -20.61 -17.21
CA MET A 1 11.79 -20.48 -15.97
C MET A 1 10.85 -19.99 -14.88
N ALA A 2 10.72 -20.72 -13.78
CA ALA A 2 9.88 -20.30 -12.66
C ALA A 2 10.55 -19.10 -11.97
N GLN A 3 9.95 -17.90 -12.09
CA GLN A 3 10.43 -16.73 -11.37
C GLN A 3 10.13 -16.90 -9.87
N ASN A 4 11.12 -16.68 -9.02
CA ASN A 4 10.92 -16.73 -7.57
C ASN A 4 10.40 -15.36 -7.10
N ILE A 5 9.07 -15.24 -6.98
CA ILE A 5 8.40 -14.01 -6.56
C ILE A 5 8.10 -14.12 -5.07
N PHE A 6 8.69 -13.22 -4.28
CA PHE A 6 8.51 -13.19 -2.83
C PHE A 6 8.29 -11.76 -2.36
N PHE A 7 7.81 -11.62 -1.14
CA PHE A 7 7.61 -10.33 -0.48
C PHE A 7 8.40 -10.28 0.81
N LYS A 8 9.60 -9.68 0.73
CA LYS A 8 10.49 -9.54 1.88
C LYS A 8 10.90 -8.09 2.06
N ASP A 9 10.18 -7.38 2.91
CA ASP A 9 10.61 -6.07 3.39
C ASP A 9 11.09 -6.17 4.84
N LYS A 10 12.33 -5.76 5.11
CA LYS A 10 12.87 -5.66 6.48
C LYS A 10 11.97 -4.79 7.38
N ARG A 11 11.27 -3.81 6.82
CA ARG A 11 10.37 -2.91 7.55
C ARG A 11 9.15 -3.62 8.16
N LEU A 12 8.74 -4.77 7.64
CA LEU A 12 7.65 -5.58 8.25
C LEU A 12 8.12 -6.31 9.50
N TYR A 13 9.43 -6.49 9.66
CA TYR A 13 10.05 -7.13 10.82
C TYR A 13 10.35 -6.13 11.94
N ILE A 14 10.23 -4.83 11.67
CA ILE A 14 10.48 -3.78 12.66
C ILE A 14 9.21 -3.58 13.50
N SER A 15 9.37 -3.55 14.83
CA SER A 15 8.29 -3.22 15.78
C SER A 15 7.65 -1.86 15.46
N SER A 16 6.38 -1.68 15.81
CA SER A 16 5.62 -0.43 15.57
C SER A 16 6.34 0.78 16.16
N LEU A 17 7.00 0.58 17.32
CA LEU A 17 7.81 1.59 17.98
C LEU A 17 9.06 1.95 17.17
N GLY A 18 9.74 0.96 16.59
CA GLY A 18 10.92 1.18 15.75
C GLY A 18 10.58 1.99 14.49
N GLU A 19 9.42 1.72 13.88
CA GLU A 19 8.93 2.49 12.73
C GLU A 19 8.58 3.93 13.12
N LEU A 20 7.94 4.13 14.27
CA LEU A 20 7.60 5.45 14.81
C LEU A 20 8.85 6.28 15.12
N ILE A 21 9.83 5.70 15.84
CA ILE A 21 11.10 6.36 16.17
C ILE A 21 11.84 6.75 14.90
N THR A 22 11.96 5.82 13.95
CA THR A 22 12.60 6.10 12.65
C THR A 22 11.93 7.29 11.97
N ARG A 23 10.60 7.32 11.95
CA ARG A 23 9.84 8.39 11.33
C ARG A 23 10.02 9.73 12.06
N ILE A 24 10.05 9.73 13.39
CA ILE A 24 10.33 10.93 14.21
C ILE A 24 11.72 11.47 13.90
N VAL A 25 12.75 10.62 13.95
CA VAL A 25 14.14 11.04 13.69
C VAL A 25 14.28 11.63 12.29
N PHE A 26 13.73 10.96 11.27
CA PHE A 26 13.77 11.49 9.91
C PHE A 26 13.01 12.81 9.78
N TYR A 27 11.79 12.91 10.30
CA TYR A 27 11.00 14.15 10.18
C TYR A 27 11.60 15.31 10.97
N SER A 28 12.14 15.06 12.16
CA SER A 28 12.87 16.07 12.93
C SER A 28 14.08 16.57 12.17
N TRP A 29 14.86 15.67 11.56
CA TRP A 29 16.00 16.07 10.73
C TRP A 29 15.57 16.93 9.53
N TYR A 30 14.52 16.52 8.81
CA TYR A 30 13.99 17.32 7.70
C TYR A 30 13.41 18.66 8.15
N ALA A 31 12.78 18.73 9.32
CA ALA A 31 12.27 19.98 9.88
C ALA A 31 13.41 20.96 10.20
N VAL A 32 14.46 20.48 10.88
CA VAL A 32 15.66 21.28 11.18
C VAL A 32 16.34 21.73 9.88
N PHE A 33 16.51 20.82 8.91
CA PHE A 33 17.13 21.15 7.62
C PHE A 33 16.32 22.17 6.82
N SER A 34 14.99 22.07 6.84
CA SER A 34 14.10 23.03 6.19
C SER A 34 14.16 24.40 6.87
N ALA A 35 14.13 24.43 8.20
CA ALA A 35 14.27 25.67 8.97
C ALA A 35 15.62 26.35 8.70
N ALA A 36 16.72 25.59 8.71
CA ALA A 36 18.05 26.10 8.37
C ALA A 36 18.11 26.65 6.95
N THR A 37 17.45 25.99 5.99
CA THR A 37 17.36 26.47 4.59
C THR A 37 16.61 27.80 4.50
N ILE A 38 15.50 27.95 5.22
CA ILE A 38 14.72 29.20 5.26
C ILE A 38 15.53 30.31 5.91
N VAL A 39 16.19 30.03 7.04
CA VAL A 39 17.03 31.02 7.72
C VAL A 39 18.18 31.47 6.83
N ALA A 40 18.84 30.54 6.13
CA ALA A 40 19.92 30.84 5.20
C ALA A 40 19.43 31.69 4.00
N LEU A 41 18.19 31.50 3.55
CA LEU A 41 17.62 32.24 2.43
C LEU A 41 17.16 33.66 2.80
N VAL A 42 16.61 33.84 4.01
CA VAL A 42 16.00 35.11 4.45
C VAL A 42 16.98 36.01 5.22
N PHE A 43 17.86 35.44 6.05
CA PHE A 43 18.65 36.21 7.02
C PHE A 43 20.13 36.34 6.67
N THR A 44 20.60 35.70 5.59
CA THR A 44 22.03 35.66 5.28
C THR A 44 22.40 36.61 4.14
N ASN A 45 23.12 37.68 4.45
CA ASN A 45 23.69 38.62 3.46
C ASN A 45 24.95 38.07 2.75
N VAL A 46 25.36 36.85 3.10
CA VAL A 46 26.57 36.21 2.56
C VAL A 46 26.21 35.44 1.29
N LYS A 47 26.60 35.97 0.12
CA LYS A 47 26.30 35.41 -1.22
C LYS A 47 26.45 33.88 -1.36
N PRO A 48 27.54 33.23 -0.90
CA PRO A 48 27.67 31.78 -1.04
C PRO A 48 26.63 30.98 -0.23
N PHE A 49 26.20 31.47 0.93
CA PHE A 49 25.16 30.81 1.73
C PHE A 49 23.77 30.91 1.08
N PHE A 50 23.48 32.03 0.41
CA PHE A 50 22.24 32.19 -0.35
C PHE A 50 22.12 31.15 -1.48
N TRP A 51 23.17 30.97 -2.28
CA TRP A 51 23.18 29.97 -3.36
C TRP A 51 23.09 28.54 -2.83
N ALA A 52 23.75 28.24 -1.70
CA ALA A 52 23.62 26.96 -1.02
C ALA A 52 22.15 26.72 -0.57
N ALA A 53 21.46 27.73 -0.05
CA ALA A 53 20.05 27.64 0.36
C ALA A 53 19.10 27.43 -0.85
N VAL A 54 19.37 28.08 -1.98
CA VAL A 54 18.62 27.87 -3.23
C VAL A 54 18.76 26.42 -3.72
N LEU A 55 19.98 25.88 -3.73
CA LEU A 55 20.22 24.47 -4.08
C LEU A 55 19.53 23.51 -3.08
N ALA A 56 19.57 23.81 -1.79
CA ALA A 56 18.89 23.02 -0.77
C ALA A 56 17.36 23.04 -0.97
N THR A 57 16.79 24.17 -1.39
CA THR A 57 15.35 24.28 -1.71
C THR A 57 14.98 23.45 -2.93
N LEU A 58 15.77 23.51 -4.01
CA LEU A 58 15.58 22.65 -5.18
C LEU A 58 15.67 21.16 -4.81
N PHE A 59 16.61 20.78 -3.95
CA PHE A 59 16.73 19.44 -3.42
C PHE A 59 15.47 19.03 -2.64
N LEU A 60 14.97 19.86 -1.73
CA LEU A 60 13.75 19.60 -0.97
C LEU A 60 12.52 19.44 -1.87
N LEU A 61 12.35 20.31 -2.88
CA LEU A 61 11.27 20.22 -3.86
C LEU A 61 11.35 18.93 -4.68
N SER A 62 12.55 18.57 -5.16
CA SER A 62 12.75 17.30 -5.89
C SER A 62 12.39 16.09 -5.03
N ARG A 63 12.73 16.14 -3.73
CA ARG A 63 12.44 15.07 -2.77
C ARG A 63 10.94 14.90 -2.55
N LEU A 64 10.16 15.98 -2.47
CA LEU A 64 8.69 15.93 -2.32
C LEU A 64 8.03 15.12 -3.45
N ILE A 65 8.55 15.21 -4.68
CA ILE A 65 8.02 14.49 -5.85
C ILE A 65 8.36 12.99 -5.76
N VAL A 66 9.55 12.64 -5.26
CA VAL A 66 10.04 11.25 -5.22
C VAL A 66 9.47 10.45 -4.05
N VAL A 67 9.14 11.09 -2.92
CA VAL A 67 8.62 10.43 -1.70
C VAL A 67 7.34 9.61 -1.94
N ARG A 68 6.60 9.88 -3.01
CA ARG A 68 5.36 9.17 -3.35
C ARG A 68 5.56 7.94 -4.25
N LYS A 69 6.76 7.72 -4.81
CA LYS A 69 7.03 6.64 -5.77
C LYS A 69 7.58 5.39 -5.07
N ALA A 70 7.32 4.22 -5.64
CA ALA A 70 8.00 3.00 -5.21
C ALA A 70 9.48 3.02 -5.65
N ASN A 71 10.31 2.17 -5.05
CA ASN A 71 11.74 2.14 -5.33
C ASN A 71 12.05 1.72 -6.77
N ARG A 72 11.24 0.81 -7.34
CA ARG A 72 11.40 0.28 -8.71
C ARG A 72 10.06 0.08 -9.40
N SER A 73 10.07 0.16 -10.73
CA SER A 73 8.88 -0.12 -11.53
C SER A 73 8.64 -1.63 -11.68
N ILE A 74 7.38 -2.03 -11.91
CA ILE A 74 7.02 -3.41 -12.22
C ILE A 74 7.81 -3.91 -13.45
N SER A 75 7.89 -3.09 -14.51
CA SER A 75 8.62 -3.41 -15.73
C SER A 75 10.12 -3.69 -15.55
N GLU A 76 10.77 -3.04 -14.59
CA GLU A 76 12.17 -3.28 -14.25
C GLU A 76 12.38 -4.59 -13.48
N LEU A 77 11.41 -4.97 -12.65
CA LEU A 77 11.45 -6.16 -11.80
C LEU A 77 11.05 -7.43 -12.56
N SER A 78 10.08 -7.36 -13.47
CA SER A 78 9.63 -8.51 -14.28
C SER A 78 10.72 -9.15 -15.14
N ARG A 79 11.86 -8.46 -15.35
CA ARG A 79 13.02 -8.95 -16.10
C ARG A 79 14.04 -9.74 -15.26
N ARG A 80 13.84 -9.86 -13.95
CA ARG A 80 14.77 -10.54 -13.03
C ARG A 80 14.30 -11.95 -12.70
N GLU A 81 15.25 -12.83 -12.37
CA GLU A 81 14.98 -14.19 -11.92
C GLU A 81 14.36 -14.25 -10.51
N SER A 82 14.72 -13.27 -9.66
CA SER A 82 14.15 -13.08 -8.32
C SER A 82 13.47 -11.71 -8.21
N ILE A 83 12.21 -11.73 -7.79
CA ILE A 83 11.35 -10.54 -7.73
C ILE A 83 10.92 -10.32 -6.28
N ASN A 84 11.41 -9.24 -5.67
CA ASN A 84 10.90 -8.78 -4.38
C ASN A 84 9.78 -7.76 -4.60
N VAL A 85 8.55 -8.16 -4.30
CA VAL A 85 7.36 -7.31 -4.51
C VAL A 85 7.40 -6.05 -3.64
N ALA A 86 8.14 -6.08 -2.52
CA ALA A 86 8.30 -4.90 -1.67
C ALA A 86 8.96 -3.72 -2.39
N ASP A 87 9.82 -3.98 -3.38
CA ASP A 87 10.54 -2.92 -4.11
C ASP A 87 9.64 -2.17 -5.10
N CYS A 88 8.56 -2.80 -5.58
CA CYS A 88 7.57 -2.19 -6.46
C CYS A 88 6.28 -1.74 -5.75
N ALA A 89 6.12 -2.06 -4.46
CA ALA A 89 4.99 -1.58 -3.67
C ALA A 89 5.11 -0.09 -3.41
N THR A 90 4.06 0.66 -3.72
CA THR A 90 4.01 2.08 -3.35
C THR A 90 4.05 2.24 -1.83
N PRO A 91 4.58 3.35 -1.29
CA PRO A 91 4.59 3.59 0.15
C PRO A 91 3.20 3.50 0.79
N SER A 92 2.14 3.80 0.02
CA SER A 92 0.77 3.66 0.50
C SER A 92 0.30 2.20 0.55
N ALA A 93 0.60 1.39 -0.48
CA ALA A 93 0.28 -0.03 -0.48
C ALA A 93 1.01 -0.73 0.68
N TYR A 94 2.30 -0.43 0.85
CA TYR A 94 3.11 -0.93 1.94
C TYR A 94 2.52 -0.61 3.33
N ARG A 95 2.13 0.65 3.56
CA ARG A 95 1.51 1.07 4.85
C ARG A 95 0.22 0.33 5.16
N ILE A 96 -0.56 -0.03 4.14
CA ILE A 96 -1.82 -0.75 4.33
C ILE A 96 -1.54 -2.20 4.71
N ILE A 97 -0.62 -2.86 4.00
CA ILE A 97 -0.16 -4.21 4.35
C ILE A 97 0.38 -4.23 5.78
N SER A 98 1.28 -3.31 6.13
CA SER A 98 1.88 -3.30 7.46
C SER A 98 0.86 -3.01 8.57
N ALA A 99 -0.05 -2.06 8.37
CA ALA A 99 -1.11 -1.76 9.32
C ALA A 99 -2.07 -2.94 9.49
N SER A 100 -2.43 -3.61 8.40
CA SER A 100 -3.30 -4.79 8.43
C SER A 100 -2.63 -5.98 9.10
N PHE A 101 -1.36 -6.24 8.79
CA PHE A 101 -0.57 -7.29 9.45
C PHE A 101 -0.51 -7.09 10.96
N ARG A 102 -0.15 -5.88 11.41
CA ARG A 102 -0.09 -5.54 12.85
C ARG A 102 -1.45 -5.70 13.52
N ARG A 103 -2.53 -5.24 12.86
CA ARG A 103 -3.88 -5.38 13.41
C ARG A 103 -4.30 -6.83 13.53
N ALA A 104 -4.14 -7.63 12.48
CA ALA A 104 -4.47 -9.07 12.51
C ALA A 104 -3.66 -9.78 13.59
N GLN A 105 -2.36 -9.47 13.73
CA GLN A 105 -1.50 -10.03 14.78
C GLN A 105 -2.03 -9.78 16.19
N ILE A 106 -2.52 -8.57 16.49
CA ILE A 106 -2.98 -8.16 17.83
C ILE A 106 -4.42 -8.63 18.10
N THR A 107 -5.31 -8.43 17.13
CA THR A 107 -6.76 -8.64 17.30
C THR A 107 -7.22 -10.05 16.94
N LYS A 108 -6.33 -10.83 16.32
CA LYS A 108 -6.59 -12.16 15.77
C LYS A 108 -7.72 -12.19 14.74
N GLU A 109 -8.15 -11.04 14.20
CA GLU A 109 -9.16 -10.95 13.14
C GLU A 109 -8.62 -11.46 11.81
N ASP A 110 -9.47 -12.12 11.00
CA ASP A 110 -9.09 -12.66 9.68
C ASP A 110 -8.25 -11.67 8.84
N PRO A 111 -7.05 -12.06 8.36
CA PRO A 111 -6.11 -11.15 7.74
C PRO A 111 -6.64 -10.50 6.46
N HIS A 112 -7.48 -11.20 5.69
CA HIS A 112 -8.03 -10.70 4.43
C HIS A 112 -9.15 -9.71 4.69
N LEU A 113 -10.02 -9.97 5.67
CA LEU A 113 -11.03 -9.01 6.10
C LEU A 113 -10.39 -7.74 6.68
N VAL A 114 -9.32 -7.87 7.47
CA VAL A 114 -8.58 -6.72 8.02
C VAL A 114 -7.97 -5.89 6.90
N LEU A 115 -7.43 -6.56 5.88
CA LEU A 115 -6.89 -5.89 4.70
C LEU A 115 -7.97 -5.12 3.95
N LEU A 116 -9.11 -5.75 3.65
CA LEU A 116 -10.25 -5.09 3.02
C LEU A 116 -10.69 -3.86 3.83
N PHE A 117 -10.80 -3.99 5.15
CA PHE A 117 -11.21 -2.89 6.01
C PHE A 117 -10.28 -1.68 5.93
N ASN A 118 -8.97 -1.90 5.91
CA ASN A 118 -8.01 -0.81 5.78
C ASN A 118 -7.98 -0.23 4.35
N LEU A 119 -8.23 -1.04 3.32
CA LEU A 119 -8.34 -0.60 1.93
C LEU A 119 -9.57 0.29 1.70
N LEU A 120 -10.72 -0.06 2.29
CA LEU A 120 -11.96 0.70 2.20
C LEU A 120 -11.87 2.14 2.72
N LYS A 121 -10.89 2.45 3.57
CA LYS A 121 -10.65 3.83 4.03
C LYS A 121 -10.18 4.73 2.89
N ARG A 122 -9.71 4.19 1.78
CA ARG A 122 -9.26 5.00 0.65
C ARG A 122 -10.41 5.35 -0.31
N ARG A 123 -10.30 6.50 -0.95
CA ARG A 123 -11.32 7.00 -1.88
C ARG A 123 -11.39 6.18 -3.17
N ASP A 124 -10.25 5.74 -3.70
CA ASP A 124 -10.16 4.90 -4.89
C ASP A 124 -10.94 3.58 -4.72
N VAL A 125 -10.76 2.90 -3.59
CA VAL A 125 -11.48 1.66 -3.29
C VAL A 125 -12.97 1.92 -3.06
N ARG A 126 -13.34 3.01 -2.38
CA ARG A 126 -14.75 3.40 -2.21
C ARG A 126 -15.46 3.63 -3.53
N ASN A 127 -14.80 4.28 -4.48
CA ASN A 127 -15.36 4.53 -5.80
C ASN A 127 -15.64 3.22 -6.56
N ILE A 128 -14.84 2.17 -6.35
CA ILE A 128 -15.08 0.85 -6.96
C ILE A 128 -16.40 0.27 -6.44
N LEU A 129 -16.64 0.30 -5.13
CA LEU A 129 -17.92 -0.16 -4.56
C LEU A 129 -19.12 0.63 -5.08
N THR A 130 -18.99 1.96 -5.15
CA THR A 130 -20.07 2.81 -5.69
C THR A 130 -20.38 2.50 -7.15
N ARG A 131 -19.37 2.15 -7.96
CA ARG A 131 -19.56 1.74 -9.35
C ARG A 131 -20.24 0.37 -9.50
N LEU A 132 -20.15 -0.47 -8.47
CA LEU A 132 -20.85 -1.76 -8.39
C LEU A 132 -22.24 -1.62 -7.76
N ASP A 133 -22.74 -0.39 -7.60
CA ASP A 133 -24.02 -0.08 -6.93
C ASP A 133 -24.11 -0.58 -5.48
N VAL A 134 -22.96 -0.72 -4.82
CA VAL A 134 -22.88 -1.17 -3.43
C VAL A 134 -22.70 0.04 -2.50
N SER A 135 -23.65 0.19 -1.58
CA SER A 135 -23.55 1.17 -0.49
C SER A 135 -22.33 0.91 0.38
N TYR A 136 -21.43 1.91 0.43
CA TYR A 136 -20.23 1.86 1.26
C TYR A 136 -20.55 1.63 2.74
N ALA A 137 -21.63 2.24 3.25
CA ALA A 137 -22.02 2.14 4.65
C ALA A 137 -22.43 0.71 5.00
N ASP A 138 -23.24 0.08 4.14
CA ASP A 138 -23.74 -1.27 4.37
C ASP A 138 -22.61 -2.29 4.23
N PHE A 139 -21.75 -2.14 3.23
CA PHE A 139 -20.56 -2.97 3.06
C PHE A 139 -19.63 -2.88 4.27
N LEU A 140 -19.39 -1.66 4.77
CA LEU A 140 -18.55 -1.45 5.95
C LEU A 140 -19.17 -2.06 7.22
N ALA A 141 -20.48 -1.92 7.41
CA ALA A 141 -21.19 -2.50 8.54
C ALA A 141 -21.07 -4.03 8.54
N LYS A 142 -21.35 -4.66 7.41
CA LYS A 142 -21.27 -6.13 7.28
C LYS A 142 -19.84 -6.65 7.37
N LEU A 143 -18.87 -5.90 6.87
CA LEU A 143 -17.45 -6.23 7.05
C LEU A 143 -17.03 -6.18 8.52
N ARG A 144 -17.50 -5.20 9.30
CA ARG A 144 -17.21 -5.11 10.75
C ARG A 144 -17.79 -6.29 11.50
N GLU A 145 -19.04 -6.63 11.23
CA GLU A 145 -19.69 -7.82 11.82
C GLU A 145 -18.88 -9.10 11.55
N LYS A 146 -18.40 -9.27 10.31
CA LYS A 146 -17.56 -10.42 9.96
C LYS A 146 -16.17 -10.39 10.61
N LEU A 147 -15.57 -9.21 10.81
CA LEU A 147 -14.28 -9.08 11.51
C LEU A 147 -14.37 -9.55 12.96
N ASP A 148 -15.46 -9.20 13.63
CA ASP A 148 -15.68 -9.59 15.03
C ASP A 148 -15.96 -11.10 15.14
N ALA A 149 -16.70 -11.66 14.17
CA ALA A 149 -17.07 -13.07 14.13
C ALA A 149 -15.95 -14.02 13.65
N ASN A 150 -15.02 -13.56 12.80
CA ASN A 150 -13.99 -14.40 12.19
C ASN A 150 -12.62 -14.11 12.79
N LYS A 151 -12.19 -14.99 13.68
CA LYS A 151 -10.83 -15.00 14.23
C LYS A 151 -9.98 -16.06 13.54
N HIS A 152 -8.70 -15.75 13.33
CA HIS A 152 -7.71 -16.69 12.84
C HIS A 152 -6.88 -17.27 13.99
N ASP A 153 -6.39 -18.49 13.82
CA ASP A 153 -5.45 -19.11 14.74
C ASP A 153 -4.02 -19.21 14.17
N LEU A 154 -3.77 -18.49 13.08
CA LEU A 154 -2.46 -18.47 12.41
C LEU A 154 -1.34 -18.03 13.36
N ASN A 155 -0.22 -18.75 13.28
CA ASN A 155 1.02 -18.32 13.90
C ASN A 155 1.64 -17.13 13.13
N LEU A 156 2.72 -16.56 13.67
CA LEU A 156 3.34 -15.36 13.07
C LEU A 156 3.88 -15.60 11.65
N ASN A 157 4.39 -16.80 11.37
CA ASN A 157 4.97 -17.14 10.07
C ASN A 157 3.88 -17.38 9.03
N GLU A 158 2.81 -18.07 9.41
CA GLU A 158 1.62 -18.28 8.59
C GLU A 158 0.92 -16.97 8.27
N LEU A 159 0.74 -16.10 9.28
CA LEU A 159 0.18 -14.77 9.06
C LEU A 159 1.03 -13.97 8.07
N ARG A 160 2.36 -14.05 8.18
CA ARG A 160 3.25 -13.40 7.21
C ARG A 160 3.08 -13.97 5.81
N ALA A 161 2.99 -15.30 5.69
CA ALA A 161 2.78 -15.98 4.42
C ALA A 161 1.46 -15.56 3.74
N GLU A 162 0.40 -15.35 4.52
CA GLU A 162 -0.89 -14.83 3.99
C GLU A 162 -0.73 -13.44 3.38
N PHE A 163 -0.10 -12.49 4.07
CA PHE A 163 0.13 -11.15 3.52
C PHE A 163 1.13 -11.14 2.35
N GLU A 164 2.12 -12.02 2.36
CA GLU A 164 3.04 -12.24 1.24
C GLU A 164 2.29 -12.76 0.00
N SER A 165 1.44 -13.77 0.16
CA SER A 165 0.59 -14.30 -0.91
C SER A 165 -0.29 -13.23 -1.56
N VAL A 166 -0.90 -12.36 -0.74
CA VAL A 166 -1.68 -11.23 -1.24
C VAL A 166 -0.81 -10.22 -1.99
N ALA A 167 0.38 -9.89 -1.47
CA ALA A 167 1.28 -8.97 -2.14
C ALA A 167 1.75 -9.51 -3.49
N VAL A 168 2.10 -10.80 -3.57
CA VAL A 168 2.46 -11.50 -4.81
C VAL A 168 1.30 -11.49 -5.81
N SER A 169 0.09 -11.76 -5.34
CA SER A 169 -1.12 -11.70 -6.17
C SER A 169 -1.39 -10.28 -6.69
N ALA A 170 -1.15 -9.26 -5.86
CA ALA A 170 -1.27 -7.86 -6.26
C ALA A 170 -0.21 -7.45 -7.30
N PHE A 171 1.00 -8.00 -7.20
CA PHE A 171 2.03 -7.82 -8.23
C PHE A 171 1.61 -8.44 -9.56
N ALA A 172 1.13 -9.70 -9.54
CA ALA A 172 0.63 -10.36 -10.75
C ALA A 172 -0.51 -9.56 -11.40
N ASN A 173 -1.40 -8.97 -10.58
CA ASN A 173 -2.45 -8.08 -11.08
C ASN A 173 -1.87 -6.79 -11.69
N GLY A 174 -0.91 -6.15 -11.02
CA GLY A 174 -0.25 -4.95 -11.55
C GLY A 174 0.49 -5.18 -12.88
N VAL A 175 1.05 -6.38 -13.06
CA VAL A 175 1.64 -6.80 -14.36
C VAL A 175 0.56 -6.88 -15.44
N LYS A 176 -0.59 -7.52 -15.15
CA LYS A 176 -1.70 -7.65 -16.11
C LYS A 176 -2.31 -6.30 -16.50
N THR A 177 -2.33 -5.35 -15.57
CA THR A 177 -2.91 -4.01 -15.79
C THR A 177 -1.89 -2.98 -16.28
N PHE A 178 -0.68 -3.40 -16.65
CA PHE A 178 0.42 -2.54 -17.11
C PHE A 178 0.74 -1.38 -16.16
N GLU A 179 0.54 -1.60 -14.86
CA GLU A 179 0.81 -0.57 -13.87
C GLU A 179 2.30 -0.38 -13.65
N LYS A 180 2.67 0.87 -13.34
CA LYS A 180 4.06 1.19 -13.04
C LYS A 180 4.51 0.62 -11.70
N PHE A 181 3.61 0.54 -10.72
CA PHE A 181 3.88 0.14 -9.34
C PHE A 181 2.71 -0.66 -8.78
N VAL A 182 2.92 -1.41 -7.69
CA VAL A 182 1.82 -2.06 -6.97
C VAL A 182 1.12 -1.02 -6.11
N GLU A 183 -0.12 -0.72 -6.47
CA GLU A 183 -0.97 0.25 -5.80
C GLU A 183 -2.01 -0.44 -4.89
N PRO A 184 -2.65 0.33 -3.97
CA PRO A 184 -3.68 -0.21 -3.09
C PRO A 184 -4.88 -0.84 -3.82
N ARG A 185 -5.22 -0.39 -5.03
CA ARG A 185 -6.25 -1.03 -5.85
C ARG A 185 -5.87 -2.46 -6.24
N ASN A 186 -4.59 -2.74 -6.53
CA ASN A 186 -4.13 -4.09 -6.86
C ASN A 186 -4.19 -5.01 -5.63
N LEU A 187 -3.93 -4.45 -4.44
CA LEU A 187 -4.14 -5.17 -3.17
C LEU A 187 -5.62 -5.47 -2.93
N PHE A 188 -6.52 -4.56 -3.28
CA PHE A 188 -7.96 -4.79 -3.19
C PHE A 188 -8.40 -5.94 -4.09
N VAL A 189 -8.01 -5.92 -5.36
CA VAL A 189 -8.26 -7.05 -6.28
C VAL A 189 -7.67 -8.34 -5.71
N ALA A 190 -6.40 -8.32 -5.26
CA ALA A 190 -5.76 -9.51 -4.70
C ALA A 190 -6.50 -10.08 -3.47
N ALA A 191 -7.01 -9.22 -2.59
CA ALA A 191 -7.76 -9.64 -1.41
C ALA A 191 -9.11 -10.29 -1.79
N VAL A 192 -9.82 -9.70 -2.76
CA VAL A 192 -11.11 -10.18 -3.27
C VAL A 192 -10.96 -11.52 -4.01
N PHE A 193 -9.90 -11.66 -4.81
CA PHE A 193 -9.60 -12.89 -5.56
C PHE A 193 -8.87 -13.97 -4.74
N SER A 194 -8.64 -13.75 -3.44
CA SER A 194 -7.94 -14.70 -2.58
C SER A 194 -8.68 -16.05 -2.43
N GLY A 195 -9.98 -16.08 -2.75
CA GLY A 195 -10.82 -17.28 -2.63
C GLY A 195 -11.08 -17.70 -1.18
N LYS A 196 -10.72 -16.87 -0.20
CA LYS A 196 -10.90 -17.18 1.22
C LYS A 196 -12.38 -17.12 1.58
N SER A 197 -12.87 -18.17 2.26
CA SER A 197 -14.27 -18.32 2.69
C SER A 197 -14.86 -17.04 3.30
N ALA A 198 -14.13 -16.39 4.21
CA ALA A 198 -14.59 -15.17 4.88
C ALA A 198 -14.87 -14.02 3.90
N VAL A 199 -14.02 -13.86 2.88
CA VAL A 199 -14.15 -12.85 1.83
C VAL A 199 -15.24 -13.23 0.84
N THR A 200 -15.25 -14.47 0.37
CA THR A 200 -16.29 -14.96 -0.56
C THR A 200 -17.69 -14.82 0.04
N ASN A 201 -17.84 -15.17 1.32
CA ASN A 201 -19.10 -15.01 2.04
C ASN A 201 -19.51 -13.54 2.20
N LEU A 202 -18.57 -12.60 2.22
CA LEU A 202 -18.89 -11.17 2.25
C LEU A 202 -19.36 -10.70 0.87
N LEU A 203 -18.64 -11.08 -0.19
CA LEU A 203 -18.98 -10.70 -1.57
C LEU A 203 -20.35 -11.25 -1.98
N ASN A 204 -20.65 -12.50 -1.62
CA ASN A 204 -21.94 -13.14 -1.92
C ASN A 204 -23.14 -12.40 -1.29
N ILE A 205 -22.99 -11.78 -0.11
CA ILE A 205 -24.08 -11.01 0.52
C ILE A 205 -24.48 -9.80 -0.32
N PHE A 206 -23.51 -9.24 -1.05
CA PHE A 206 -23.72 -8.09 -1.93
C PHE A 206 -23.80 -8.49 -3.41
N GLU A 207 -23.91 -9.80 -3.69
CA GLU A 207 -23.96 -10.35 -5.05
C GLU A 207 -22.81 -9.89 -5.96
N ILE A 208 -21.64 -9.59 -5.36
CA ILE A 208 -20.48 -9.07 -6.11
C ILE A 208 -19.68 -10.23 -6.69
N ASN A 209 -19.52 -10.26 -8.02
CA ASN A 209 -18.55 -11.15 -8.64
C ASN A 209 -17.14 -10.55 -8.53
N PRO A 210 -16.12 -11.31 -8.06
CA PRO A 210 -14.73 -10.86 -8.08
C PRO A 210 -14.27 -10.28 -9.43
N SER A 211 -14.77 -10.86 -10.53
CA SER A 211 -14.44 -10.46 -11.91
C SER A 211 -14.78 -8.99 -12.18
N ASP A 212 -15.93 -8.53 -11.70
CA ASP A 212 -16.42 -7.16 -11.90
C ASP A 212 -15.50 -6.14 -11.22
N ILE A 213 -14.96 -6.48 -10.04
CA ILE A 213 -13.97 -5.67 -9.32
C ILE A 213 -12.67 -5.56 -10.13
N GLY A 214 -12.24 -6.66 -10.76
CA GLY A 214 -11.05 -6.68 -11.62
C GLY A 214 -11.17 -5.72 -12.80
N GLU A 215 -12.31 -5.74 -13.50
CA GLU A 215 -12.58 -4.87 -14.64
C GLU A 215 -12.64 -3.38 -14.25
N MET A 216 -13.27 -3.07 -13.11
CA MET A 216 -13.37 -1.70 -12.59
C MET A 216 -12.00 -1.06 -12.28
N VAL A 217 -10.99 -1.89 -11.97
CA VAL A 217 -9.61 -1.47 -11.69
C VAL A 217 -8.80 -1.22 -12.97
N VAL A 218 -9.16 -1.89 -14.08
CA VAL A 218 -8.57 -1.68 -15.42
C VAL A 218 -9.19 -0.48 -16.13
N ALA A 219 -10.49 -0.26 -15.94
CA ALA A 219 -11.28 0.78 -16.61
C ALA A 219 -10.76 2.24 -16.54
N PRO A 220 -10.03 2.72 -15.49
CA PRO A 220 -9.48 4.09 -15.54
C PRO A 220 -8.44 4.33 -16.66
N TYR A 221 -7.96 3.28 -17.34
CA TYR A 221 -6.94 3.40 -18.40
C TYR A 221 -7.49 3.30 -19.84
N VAL A 222 -8.77 2.95 -20.04
CA VAL A 222 -9.34 2.72 -21.39
C VAL A 222 -10.00 3.99 -21.96
N VAL A 223 -10.11 5.08 -21.21
CA VAL A 223 -10.83 6.31 -21.63
C VAL A 223 -9.95 7.34 -22.36
N PHE A 224 -8.69 6.99 -22.69
CA PHE A 224 -7.85 7.82 -23.55
C PHE A 224 -7.21 6.98 -24.66
N GLY A 225 -8.05 6.58 -25.62
CA GLY A 225 -7.66 6.09 -26.94
C GLY A 225 -8.36 6.93 -28.00
#